data_AF-A0A8E0RKH9-F1
#
_entry.id   AF-A0A8E0RKH9-F1
#
_cell.length_a   1.000
_cell.length_b   1.000
_cell.length_c   1.000
_cell.angle_alpha   90.00
_cell.angle_beta   90.00
_cell.angle_gamma   90.00
#
_symmetry.space_group_name_H-M   'P 1'
#
loop_
_entity.id
_entity.type
_entity.pdbx_description
1 polymer ?
#
loop_
_entity_poly.entity_id
_entity_poly.type
_entity_poly.pdbx_seq_one_letter_code
_entity_poly.pdbx_strand_id
1 'polypeptide(L)'
;MARNYSYGDSHSANYLPVIKADCMRYAIAFRSLLPQPALVGLINLAPLLLTATAPVVHSYAAALVDYLLAMERTDVSGQPVIKKEEITQPQLLIERLLAALVHPDSTDNVYLMRALMRVCCSLQELTLPCMNALVTTLLSRLTQVVKNPTKPNFNHYLFETICLCIRNTCAADPSSVGLFEAALFPIFQDILQNDVSDFVPYVFQLISVLLERYPFSETVFDSCKSPQMATAPRPSVSSRPSPPYCALLPRLLVPSLWEQRGNVPVLCRLMQSYALHDMENVLTTNKLSAMLGVYQRLVGSTSHDVQAFALLGALIVSAPKQALEPFLQQTATLRTQWRQTSLGLIRLVGEADAIVAPDALYHDSWAPLVGQVVAGISTGPGRNSGDVAAIEAAIRAVGEPDIVRDEERFQEVDTDMSSQTSCQLTYGIQPHPQLWPDYSDPRIFLAKTLSHVTGVYPNVLSTALNTTLDSQVAVCLQDYLNRSGMTLH
;
A
#
# COMPACT_ATOMS: atom_id res chain seq x y z
N MET A 1 65.99 -0.39 -11.49
CA MET A 1 64.99 -0.06 -10.45
C MET A 1 63.78 -0.98 -10.62
N ALA A 2 63.87 -2.20 -10.09
CA ALA A 2 62.71 -3.08 -9.96
C ALA A 2 61.88 -2.55 -8.78
N ARG A 3 60.68 -2.04 -9.05
CA ARG A 3 59.72 -1.72 -7.99
C ARG A 3 59.19 -3.04 -7.45
N ASN A 4 59.59 -3.38 -6.23
CA ASN A 4 58.96 -4.41 -5.42
C ASN A 4 57.47 -4.04 -5.25
N TYR A 5 56.60 -4.63 -6.06
CA TYR A 5 55.19 -4.74 -5.71
C TYR A 5 55.11 -5.71 -4.54
N SER A 6 54.95 -5.19 -3.34
CA SER A 6 54.62 -5.98 -2.16
C SER A 6 53.32 -6.74 -2.44
N TYR A 7 53.40 -8.06 -2.52
CA TYR A 7 52.27 -9.00 -2.61
C TYR A 7 51.36 -9.03 -1.36
N GLY A 8 51.42 -7.99 -0.52
CA GLY A 8 50.79 -7.94 0.80
C GLY A 8 49.34 -7.44 0.83
N ASP A 9 48.80 -6.95 -0.28
CA ASP A 9 47.50 -6.24 -0.29
C ASP A 9 46.53 -6.71 -1.39
N SER A 10 46.71 -7.90 -1.97
CA SER A 10 45.81 -8.44 -3.00
C SER A 10 44.36 -8.64 -2.52
N HIS A 11 44.16 -8.73 -1.20
CA HIS A 11 42.84 -8.84 -0.56
C HIS A 11 42.26 -7.49 -0.10
N SER A 12 43.01 -6.39 -0.20
CA SER A 12 42.52 -5.05 0.17
C SER A 12 41.41 -4.62 -0.78
N ALA A 13 40.28 -4.15 -0.27
CA ALA A 13 39.16 -3.63 -1.07
C ALA A 13 39.61 -2.54 -2.05
N ASN A 14 40.65 -1.78 -1.69
CA ASN A 14 41.19 -0.65 -2.46
C ASN A 14 42.21 -1.04 -3.54
N TYR A 15 42.63 -2.30 -3.59
CA TYR A 15 43.54 -2.78 -4.64
C TYR A 15 42.80 -2.89 -5.99
N LEU A 16 43.36 -2.29 -7.05
CA LEU A 16 42.84 -2.29 -8.43
C LEU A 16 41.32 -1.98 -8.54
N PRO A 17 40.88 -0.78 -8.12
CA PRO A 17 39.45 -0.44 -7.98
C PRO A 17 38.68 -0.53 -9.30
N VAL A 18 39.29 -0.12 -10.42
CA VAL A 18 38.65 -0.17 -11.75
C VAL A 18 38.37 -1.61 -12.18
N ILE A 19 39.35 -2.51 -12.03
CA ILE A 19 39.18 -3.91 -12.39
C ILE A 19 38.08 -4.57 -11.55
N LYS A 20 38.01 -4.25 -10.25
CA LYS A 20 36.94 -4.77 -9.39
C LYS A 20 35.56 -4.24 -9.79
N ALA A 21 35.46 -2.96 -10.12
CA ALA A 21 34.23 -2.37 -10.62
C ALA A 21 33.78 -3.07 -11.92
N ASP A 22 34.69 -3.34 -12.85
CA ASP A 22 34.39 -4.05 -14.09
C ASP A 22 33.97 -5.51 -13.83
N CYS A 23 34.62 -6.21 -12.90
CA CYS A 23 34.21 -7.56 -12.49
C CYS A 23 32.79 -7.57 -11.91
N MET A 24 32.44 -6.61 -11.05
CA MET A 24 31.08 -6.50 -10.50
C MET A 24 30.06 -6.14 -11.58
N ARG A 25 30.41 -5.22 -12.49
CA ARG A 25 29.56 -4.88 -13.64
C ARG A 25 29.28 -6.09 -14.52
N TYR A 26 30.31 -6.91 -14.81
CA TYR A 26 30.15 -8.16 -15.55
C TYR A 26 29.23 -9.13 -14.79
N ALA A 27 29.46 -9.33 -13.49
CA ALA A 27 28.62 -10.21 -12.68
C ALA A 27 27.15 -9.75 -12.65
N ILE A 28 26.89 -8.44 -12.57
CA ILE A 28 25.54 -7.88 -12.67
C ILE A 28 24.95 -8.19 -14.04
N ALA A 29 25.65 -7.88 -15.13
CA ALA A 29 25.14 -8.03 -16.49
C ALA A 29 24.79 -9.48 -16.86
N PHE A 30 25.58 -10.45 -16.38
CA PHE A 30 25.44 -11.87 -16.73
C PHE A 30 24.89 -12.73 -15.58
N ARG A 31 24.31 -12.12 -14.54
CA ARG A 31 23.82 -12.81 -13.33
C ARG A 31 22.89 -13.99 -13.60
N SER A 32 22.03 -13.90 -14.60
CA SER A 32 21.11 -14.97 -15.01
C SER A 32 21.80 -16.20 -15.60
N LEU A 33 23.05 -16.07 -16.04
CA LEU A 33 23.86 -17.16 -16.58
C LEU A 33 24.75 -17.82 -15.52
N LEU A 34 24.84 -17.24 -14.32
CA LEU A 34 25.71 -17.76 -13.26
C LEU A 34 24.99 -18.84 -12.43
N PRO A 35 25.68 -19.91 -12.01
CA PRO A 35 25.08 -20.92 -11.15
C PRO A 35 24.82 -20.36 -9.75
N GLN A 36 23.74 -20.80 -9.10
CA GLN A 36 23.33 -20.31 -7.77
C GLN A 36 24.47 -20.26 -6.73
N PRO A 37 25.35 -21.28 -6.60
CA PRO A 37 26.46 -21.20 -5.64
C PRO A 37 27.43 -20.04 -5.89
N ALA A 38 27.63 -19.64 -7.16
CA ALA A 38 28.45 -18.48 -7.49
C ALA A 38 27.76 -17.16 -7.08
N LEU A 39 26.44 -17.07 -7.29
CA LEU A 39 25.64 -15.92 -6.86
C LEU A 39 25.66 -15.76 -5.33
N VAL A 40 25.51 -16.88 -4.59
CA VAL A 40 25.64 -16.92 -3.12
C VAL A 40 27.06 -16.53 -2.68
N GLY A 41 28.10 -16.94 -3.41
CA GLY A 41 29.47 -16.50 -3.14
C GLY A 41 29.65 -14.99 -3.33
N LEU A 42 29.08 -14.42 -4.38
CA LEU A 42 29.18 -12.99 -4.70
C LEU A 42 28.47 -12.10 -3.66
N ILE A 43 27.24 -12.46 -3.25
CA ILE A 43 26.50 -11.67 -2.25
C ILE A 43 27.23 -11.67 -0.90
N ASN A 44 27.84 -12.79 -0.51
CA ASN A 44 28.60 -12.89 0.74
C ASN A 44 29.99 -12.23 0.67
N LEU A 45 30.50 -11.91 -0.53
CA LEU A 45 31.70 -11.09 -0.73
C LEU A 45 31.41 -9.59 -0.67
N ALA A 46 30.17 -9.17 -0.91
CA ALA A 46 29.78 -7.76 -0.97
C ALA A 46 30.17 -6.91 0.25
N PRO A 47 30.06 -7.39 1.52
CA PRO A 47 30.49 -6.62 2.68
C PRO A 47 31.96 -6.17 2.63
N LEU A 48 32.84 -7.00 2.08
CA LEU A 48 34.25 -6.63 1.90
C LEU A 48 34.40 -5.53 0.84
N LEU A 49 33.72 -5.67 -0.30
CA LEU A 49 33.80 -4.72 -1.41
C LEU A 49 33.23 -3.34 -1.05
N LEU A 50 32.23 -3.29 -0.18
CA LEU A 50 31.65 -2.07 0.36
C LEU A 50 32.61 -1.28 1.26
N THR A 51 33.71 -1.86 1.73
CA THR A 51 34.76 -1.13 2.50
C THR A 51 35.67 -0.28 1.62
N ALA A 52 35.54 -0.37 0.29
CA ALA A 52 36.39 0.39 -0.62
C ALA A 52 36.13 1.90 -0.49
N THR A 53 37.20 2.69 -0.40
CA THR A 53 37.14 4.15 -0.32
C THR A 53 36.75 4.77 -1.67
N ALA A 54 37.07 4.09 -2.77
CA ALA A 54 36.73 4.54 -4.12
C ALA A 54 35.20 4.46 -4.36
N PRO A 55 34.52 5.59 -4.65
CA PRO A 55 33.07 5.63 -4.84
C PRO A 55 32.53 4.65 -5.85
N VAL A 56 33.25 4.46 -6.96
CA VAL A 56 32.88 3.53 -8.01
C VAL A 56 32.77 2.09 -7.50
N VAL A 57 33.67 1.64 -6.63
CA VAL A 57 33.72 0.25 -6.16
C VAL A 57 32.54 -0.04 -5.24
N HIS A 58 32.33 0.76 -4.20
CA HIS A 58 31.22 0.50 -3.29
C HIS A 58 29.85 0.79 -3.93
N SER A 59 29.77 1.65 -4.96
CA SER A 59 28.55 1.83 -5.75
C SER A 59 28.19 0.56 -6.54
N TYR A 60 29.16 -0.03 -7.24
CA TYR A 60 28.95 -1.29 -7.95
C TYR A 60 28.72 -2.47 -7.00
N ALA A 61 29.34 -2.47 -5.82
CA ALA A 61 29.06 -3.47 -4.80
C ALA A 61 27.62 -3.37 -4.29
N ALA A 62 27.11 -2.15 -4.06
CA ALA A 62 25.72 -1.92 -3.70
C ALA A 62 24.75 -2.33 -4.82
N ALA A 63 25.06 -1.95 -6.07
CA ALA A 63 24.28 -2.38 -7.23
C ALA A 63 24.24 -3.92 -7.35
N LEU A 64 25.37 -4.59 -7.15
CA LEU A 64 25.44 -6.05 -7.14
C LEU A 64 24.52 -6.64 -6.08
N VAL A 65 24.53 -6.11 -4.85
CA VAL A 65 23.61 -6.54 -3.78
C VAL A 65 22.16 -6.38 -4.20
N ASP A 66 21.78 -5.22 -4.75
CA ASP A 66 20.41 -4.97 -5.21
C ASP A 66 19.98 -5.98 -6.28
N TYR A 67 20.77 -6.11 -7.35
CA TYR A 67 20.43 -6.98 -8.47
C TYR A 67 20.40 -8.47 -8.09
N LEU A 68 21.30 -8.93 -7.22
CA LEU A 68 21.34 -10.33 -6.81
C LEU A 68 20.15 -10.70 -5.92
N LEU A 69 19.79 -9.84 -4.97
CA LEU A 69 18.62 -10.06 -4.10
C LEU A 69 17.29 -9.86 -4.85
N ALA A 70 17.31 -9.18 -6.00
CA ALA A 70 16.16 -9.03 -6.87
C ALA A 70 15.83 -10.26 -7.73
N MET A 71 16.77 -11.20 -7.87
CA MET A 71 16.61 -12.30 -8.81
C MET A 71 15.49 -13.24 -8.35
N GLU A 72 14.56 -13.50 -9.25
CA GLU A 72 13.53 -14.52 -9.10
C GLU A 72 13.86 -15.76 -9.93
N ARG A 73 13.38 -16.91 -9.46
CA ARG A 73 13.55 -18.16 -10.18
C ARG A 73 12.63 -18.16 -11.40
N THR A 74 13.13 -18.68 -12.51
CA THR A 74 12.36 -18.78 -13.76
C THR A 74 11.31 -19.88 -13.75
N ASP A 75 11.41 -20.84 -12.83
CA ASP A 75 10.47 -21.97 -12.71
C ASP A 75 9.27 -21.66 -11.82
N VAL A 76 9.41 -20.76 -10.85
CA VAL A 76 8.35 -20.36 -9.91
C VAL A 76 8.39 -18.85 -9.72
N SER A 77 7.37 -18.15 -10.23
CA SER A 77 7.21 -16.70 -10.06
C SER A 77 7.17 -16.31 -8.58
N GLY A 78 7.85 -15.22 -8.22
CA GLY A 78 7.89 -14.67 -6.87
C GLY A 78 8.81 -15.40 -5.88
N GLN A 79 9.54 -16.44 -6.32
CA GLN A 79 10.52 -17.13 -5.46
C GLN A 79 11.93 -16.60 -5.71
N PRO A 80 12.68 -16.21 -4.66
CA PRO A 80 14.02 -15.66 -4.83
C PRO A 80 15.02 -16.75 -5.23
N VAL A 81 16.00 -16.38 -6.06
CA VAL A 81 17.13 -17.26 -6.43
C VAL A 81 18.07 -17.45 -5.23
N ILE A 82 18.34 -16.36 -4.50
CA ILE A 82 19.14 -16.37 -3.27
C ILE A 82 18.19 -16.25 -2.09
N LYS A 83 18.15 -17.26 -1.23
CA LYS A 83 17.33 -17.22 -0.03
C LYS A 83 18.00 -16.37 1.05
N LYS A 84 17.20 -15.75 1.91
CA LYS A 84 17.72 -14.87 2.98
C LYS A 84 18.64 -15.62 3.96
N GLU A 85 18.45 -16.92 4.14
CA GLU A 85 19.30 -17.78 4.98
C GLU A 85 20.67 -18.07 4.37
N GLU A 86 20.85 -17.87 3.05
CA GLU A 86 22.13 -18.07 2.36
C GLU A 86 23.08 -16.87 2.52
N ILE A 87 22.62 -15.79 3.16
CA ILE A 87 23.44 -14.63 3.52
C ILE A 87 24.07 -14.88 4.88
N THR A 88 25.38 -15.13 4.90
CA THR A 88 26.09 -15.57 6.10
C THR A 88 26.27 -14.48 7.16
N GLN A 89 26.34 -13.21 6.73
CA GLN A 89 26.62 -12.06 7.62
C GLN A 89 25.69 -10.87 7.31
N PRO A 90 24.36 -10.99 7.55
CA PRO A 90 23.39 -9.96 7.17
C PRO A 90 23.61 -8.64 7.92
N GLN A 91 23.98 -8.71 9.21
CA GLN A 91 24.27 -7.53 10.03
C GLN A 91 25.47 -6.75 9.51
N LEU A 92 26.56 -7.46 9.15
CA LEU A 92 27.75 -6.84 8.59
C LEU A 92 27.44 -6.21 7.23
N LEU A 93 26.65 -6.86 6.37
CA LEU A 93 26.23 -6.28 5.10
C LEU A 93 25.53 -4.93 5.29
N ILE A 94 24.57 -4.86 6.22
CA ILE A 94 23.84 -3.63 6.55
C ILE A 94 24.80 -2.58 7.11
N GLU A 95 25.66 -2.94 8.06
CA GLU A 95 26.66 -2.04 8.65
C GLU A 95 27.55 -1.41 7.57
N ARG A 96 28.02 -2.20 6.60
CA ARG A 96 28.89 -1.72 5.52
C ARG A 96 28.16 -0.82 4.53
N LEU A 97 26.90 -1.10 4.21
CA LEU A 97 26.07 -0.22 3.39
C LEU A 97 25.84 1.13 4.10
N LEU A 98 25.52 1.11 5.40
CA LEU A 98 25.34 2.33 6.19
C LEU A 98 26.62 3.16 6.29
N ALA A 99 27.77 2.50 6.52
CA ALA A 99 29.08 3.16 6.55
C ALA A 99 29.44 3.82 5.20
N ALA A 100 29.15 3.14 4.09
CA ALA A 100 29.36 3.71 2.75
C ALA A 100 28.41 4.90 2.46
N LEU A 101 27.17 4.85 2.96
CA LEU A 101 26.17 5.91 2.78
C LEU A 101 26.56 7.22 3.49
N VAL A 102 27.38 7.16 4.54
CA VAL A 102 27.87 8.37 5.24
C VAL A 102 29.24 8.83 4.75
N HIS A 103 29.83 8.15 3.76
CA HIS A 103 31.08 8.58 3.15
C HIS A 103 30.87 9.92 2.42
N PRO A 104 31.76 10.94 2.60
CA PRO A 104 31.55 12.29 2.06
C PRO A 104 31.19 12.33 0.56
N ASP A 105 31.87 11.52 -0.25
CA ASP A 105 31.69 11.47 -1.70
C ASP A 105 30.47 10.64 -2.17
N SER A 106 29.74 10.01 -1.24
CA SER A 106 28.67 9.04 -1.54
C SER A 106 27.38 9.26 -0.75
N THR A 107 27.27 10.42 -0.12
CA THR A 107 26.16 10.78 0.78
C THR A 107 24.77 10.70 0.14
N ASP A 108 24.66 11.02 -1.16
CA ASP A 108 23.42 10.95 -1.94
C ASP A 108 23.48 9.87 -3.04
N ASN A 109 24.24 8.80 -2.79
CA ASN A 109 24.42 7.72 -3.74
C ASN A 109 23.16 6.84 -3.84
N VAL A 110 22.48 6.92 -4.99
CA VAL A 110 21.24 6.19 -5.28
C VAL A 110 21.42 4.67 -5.17
N TYR A 111 22.56 4.13 -5.59
CA TYR A 111 22.81 2.68 -5.55
C TYR A 111 22.90 2.16 -4.12
N LEU A 112 23.51 2.92 -3.21
CA LEU A 112 23.59 2.57 -1.79
C LEU A 112 22.20 2.57 -1.15
N MET A 113 21.39 3.60 -1.40
CA MET A 113 20.04 3.68 -0.85
C MET A 113 19.12 2.58 -1.41
N ARG A 114 19.19 2.31 -2.72
CA ARG A 114 18.43 1.22 -3.37
C ARG A 114 18.84 -0.15 -2.84
N ALA A 115 20.14 -0.38 -2.61
CA ALA A 115 20.62 -1.62 -2.00
C ALA A 115 20.13 -1.79 -0.56
N LEU A 116 20.13 -0.72 0.26
CA LEU A 116 19.57 -0.75 1.60
C LEU A 116 18.07 -1.08 1.60
N MET A 117 17.29 -0.44 0.72
CA MET A 117 15.88 -0.76 0.52
C MET A 117 15.71 -2.25 0.19
N ARG A 118 16.49 -2.77 -0.77
CA ARG A 118 16.43 -4.18 -1.18
C ARG A 118 16.76 -5.12 -0.03
N VAL A 119 17.80 -4.82 0.75
CA VAL A 119 18.20 -5.62 1.91
C VAL A 119 17.09 -5.63 2.97
N CYS A 120 16.47 -4.48 3.26
CA CYS A 120 15.32 -4.40 4.17
C CYS A 120 14.13 -5.24 3.70
N CYS A 121 13.82 -5.20 2.40
CA CYS A 121 12.74 -5.98 1.82
C CYS A 121 13.02 -7.50 1.82
N SER A 122 14.25 -7.89 1.48
CA SER A 122 14.61 -9.30 1.25
C SER A 122 14.90 -10.03 2.56
N LEU A 123 15.53 -9.35 3.53
CA LEU A 123 15.98 -9.97 4.77
C LEU A 123 14.98 -9.85 5.92
N GLN A 124 14.02 -8.93 5.82
CA GLN A 124 12.86 -8.85 6.72
C GLN A 124 13.27 -8.88 8.20
N GLU A 125 12.90 -9.90 8.96
CA GLU A 125 13.19 -10.06 10.39
C GLU A 125 14.69 -10.13 10.72
N LEU A 126 15.53 -10.55 9.77
CA LEU A 126 16.99 -10.59 9.96
C LEU A 126 17.61 -9.18 10.05
N THR A 127 16.85 -8.13 9.70
CA THR A 127 17.30 -6.73 9.84
C THR A 127 17.10 -6.17 11.25
N LEU A 128 16.24 -6.79 12.07
CA LEU A 128 15.87 -6.28 13.39
C LEU A 128 17.06 -5.99 14.32
N PRO A 129 18.11 -6.84 14.39
CA PRO A 129 19.27 -6.56 15.24
C PRO A 129 20.01 -5.26 14.91
N CYS A 130 19.92 -4.78 13.67
CA CYS A 130 20.59 -3.57 13.19
C CYS A 130 19.63 -2.37 13.03
N MET A 131 18.35 -2.53 13.37
CA MET A 131 17.31 -1.57 13.03
C MET A 131 17.56 -0.19 13.63
N ASN A 132 18.07 -0.11 14.87
CA ASN A 132 18.37 1.17 15.52
C ASN A 132 19.43 1.98 14.74
N ALA A 133 20.51 1.35 14.30
CA ALA A 133 21.56 1.99 13.51
C ALA A 133 21.03 2.44 12.14
N LEU A 134 20.20 1.59 11.53
CA LEU A 134 19.58 1.84 10.24
C LEU A 134 18.64 3.05 10.32
N VAL A 135 17.66 3.05 11.24
CA VAL A 135 16.71 4.16 11.42
C VAL A 135 17.44 5.46 11.76
N THR A 136 18.41 5.42 12.67
CA THR A 136 19.19 6.62 13.05
C THR A 136 19.92 7.23 11.86
N THR A 137 20.54 6.39 11.02
CA THR A 137 21.22 6.85 9.80
C THR A 137 20.24 7.42 8.79
N LEU A 138 19.11 6.74 8.52
CA LEU A 138 18.10 7.21 7.57
C LEU A 138 17.45 8.52 8.00
N LEU A 139 17.15 8.71 9.28
CA LEU A 139 16.56 9.96 9.78
C LEU A 139 17.55 11.13 9.70
N SER A 140 18.83 10.87 9.95
CA SER A 140 19.90 11.84 9.72
C SER A 140 19.97 12.25 8.25
N ARG A 141 19.93 11.28 7.32
CA ARG A 141 19.86 11.56 5.87
C ARG A 141 18.60 12.32 5.50
N LEU A 142 17.43 11.91 6.00
CA LEU A 142 16.15 12.57 5.74
C LEU A 142 16.20 14.04 6.13
N THR A 143 16.70 14.35 7.33
CA THR A 143 16.84 15.74 7.81
C THR A 143 17.78 16.57 6.93
N GLN A 144 18.77 15.96 6.29
CA GLN A 144 19.67 16.64 5.35
C GLN A 144 19.01 16.88 3.99
N VAL A 145 18.35 15.88 3.41
CA VAL A 145 17.72 16.01 2.09
C VAL A 145 16.50 16.92 2.09
N VAL A 146 15.78 17.05 3.22
CA VAL A 146 14.68 18.02 3.39
C VAL A 146 15.16 19.45 3.15
N LYS A 147 16.40 19.76 3.51
CA LYS A 147 17.00 21.09 3.28
C LYS A 147 17.44 21.31 1.83
N ASN A 148 17.64 20.23 1.06
CA ASN A 148 18.16 20.31 -0.32
C ASN A 148 17.75 19.07 -1.16
N PRO A 149 16.49 18.98 -1.61
CA PRO A 149 15.94 17.78 -2.26
C PRO A 149 16.36 17.66 -3.74
N THR A 150 17.65 17.49 -4.02
CA THR A 150 18.20 17.53 -5.40
C THR A 150 18.25 16.19 -6.13
N LYS A 151 18.04 15.08 -5.43
CA LYS A 151 18.20 13.71 -5.97
C LYS A 151 16.91 12.90 -5.82
N PRO A 152 15.93 13.02 -6.75
CA PRO A 152 14.60 12.42 -6.60
C PRO A 152 14.63 10.90 -6.43
N ASN A 153 15.46 10.17 -7.20
CA ASN A 153 15.58 8.71 -7.07
C ASN A 153 16.13 8.29 -5.70
N PHE A 154 17.13 9.02 -5.18
CA PHE A 154 17.66 8.78 -3.84
C PHE A 154 16.57 9.01 -2.79
N ASN A 155 15.86 10.13 -2.89
CA ASN A 155 14.80 10.51 -1.96
C ASN A 155 13.68 9.45 -1.94
N HIS A 156 13.25 8.97 -3.10
CA HIS A 156 12.25 7.92 -3.20
C HIS A 156 12.69 6.64 -2.47
N TYR A 157 13.88 6.12 -2.77
CA TYR A 157 14.40 4.92 -2.10
C TYR A 157 14.64 5.14 -0.60
N LEU A 158 14.96 6.37 -0.17
CA LEU A 158 15.06 6.72 1.25
C LEU A 158 13.71 6.57 1.95
N PHE A 159 12.63 7.12 1.39
CA PHE A 159 11.29 6.95 1.94
C PHE A 159 10.80 5.49 1.91
N GLU A 160 11.10 4.73 0.85
CA GLU A 160 10.80 3.30 0.77
C GLU A 160 11.54 2.51 1.86
N THR A 161 12.81 2.82 2.08
CA THR A 161 13.61 2.15 3.12
C THR A 161 13.03 2.46 4.50
N ILE A 162 12.68 3.72 4.80
CA ILE A 162 12.00 4.09 6.05
C ILE A 162 10.67 3.34 6.21
N CYS A 163 9.89 3.23 5.14
CA CYS A 163 8.64 2.47 5.14
C CYS A 163 8.86 1.00 5.52
N LEU A 164 9.87 0.36 4.94
CA LEU A 164 10.25 -1.02 5.27
C LEU A 164 10.71 -1.15 6.73
N CYS A 165 11.45 -0.17 7.27
CA CYS A 165 11.84 -0.18 8.69
C CYS A 165 10.62 -0.16 9.61
N ILE A 166 9.65 0.70 9.34
CA ILE A 166 8.39 0.77 10.10
C ILE A 166 7.69 -0.59 10.04
N ARG A 167 7.51 -1.14 8.83
CA ARG A 167 6.81 -2.41 8.62
C ARG A 167 7.49 -3.58 9.33
N ASN A 168 8.79 -3.77 9.12
CA ASN A 168 9.52 -4.90 9.69
C ASN A 168 9.54 -4.83 11.22
N THR A 169 9.78 -3.65 11.77
CA THR A 169 9.85 -3.45 13.24
C THR A 169 8.48 -3.63 13.87
N CYS A 170 7.44 -2.99 13.33
CA CYS A 170 6.09 -3.06 13.90
C CYS A 170 5.41 -4.42 13.68
N ALA A 171 5.85 -5.19 12.68
CA ALA A 171 5.42 -6.59 12.52
C ALA A 171 6.00 -7.48 13.64
N ALA A 172 7.21 -7.21 14.11
CA ALA A 172 7.85 -7.93 15.21
C ALA A 172 7.38 -7.44 16.59
N ASP A 173 7.22 -6.12 16.74
CA ASP A 173 6.75 -5.46 17.95
C ASP A 173 5.82 -4.29 17.61
N PRO A 174 4.48 -4.50 17.66
CA PRO A 174 3.51 -3.45 17.35
C PRO A 174 3.63 -2.19 18.23
N SER A 175 4.20 -2.30 19.44
CA SER A 175 4.36 -1.14 20.34
C SER A 175 5.42 -0.14 19.84
N SER A 176 6.30 -0.57 18.94
CA SER A 176 7.35 0.27 18.34
C SER A 176 6.81 1.39 17.45
N VAL A 177 5.52 1.37 17.05
CA VAL A 177 4.91 2.45 16.25
C VAL A 177 5.10 3.83 16.91
N GLY A 178 4.91 3.92 18.22
CA GLY A 178 5.06 5.18 18.95
C GLY A 178 6.50 5.73 18.94
N LEU A 179 7.51 4.86 18.84
CA LEU A 179 8.91 5.27 18.72
C LEU A 179 9.18 5.90 17.35
N PHE A 180 8.62 5.31 16.28
CA PHE A 180 8.71 5.89 14.94
C PHE A 180 8.00 7.24 14.86
N GLU A 181 6.82 7.36 15.45
CA GLU A 181 6.07 8.62 15.48
C GLU A 181 6.83 9.73 16.20
N ALA A 182 7.38 9.43 17.38
CA ALA A 182 8.17 10.39 18.14
C ALA A 182 9.39 10.91 17.35
N ALA A 183 9.98 10.06 16.50
CA ALA A 183 11.15 10.40 15.69
C ALA A 183 10.78 11.11 14.37
N LEU A 184 9.72 10.68 13.69
CA LEU A 184 9.37 11.14 12.34
C LEU A 184 8.46 12.37 12.33
N PHE A 185 7.54 12.50 13.29
CA PHE A 185 6.55 13.58 13.26
C PHE A 185 7.16 14.99 13.34
N PRO A 186 8.24 15.25 14.10
CA PRO A 186 8.93 16.54 14.03
C PRO A 186 9.42 16.87 12.62
N ILE A 187 9.96 15.88 11.89
CA ILE A 187 10.45 16.05 10.52
C ILE A 187 9.28 16.25 9.55
N PHE A 188 8.20 15.48 9.70
CA PHE A 188 6.99 15.64 8.90
C PHE A 188 6.37 17.02 9.08
N GLN A 189 6.34 17.52 10.31
CA GLN A 189 5.85 18.86 10.61
C GLN A 189 6.72 19.92 9.91
N ASP A 190 8.04 19.78 9.93
CA ASP A 190 8.97 20.70 9.25
C ASP A 190 8.73 20.69 7.72
N ILE A 191 8.59 19.50 7.11
CA ILE A 191 8.28 19.35 5.67
C ILE A 191 6.95 20.04 5.32
N LEU A 192 5.90 19.82 6.11
CA LEU A 192 4.57 20.36 5.86
C LEU A 192 4.49 21.88 6.12
N GLN A 193 5.22 22.39 7.12
CA GLN A 193 5.24 23.82 7.45
C GLN A 193 6.06 24.63 6.45
N ASN A 194 7.16 24.08 5.96
CA ASN A 194 8.02 24.74 4.96
C ASN A 194 7.55 24.47 3.51
N ASP A 195 6.44 23.76 3.33
CA ASP A 195 5.85 23.41 2.03
C ASP A 195 6.87 22.79 1.05
N VAL A 196 7.65 21.81 1.53
CA VAL A 196 8.59 21.05 0.70
C VAL A 196 7.78 20.06 -0.16
N SER A 197 7.13 20.60 -1.19
CA SER A 197 6.09 19.95 -1.99
C SER A 197 6.46 18.56 -2.53
N ASP A 198 7.72 18.36 -2.95
CA ASP A 198 8.22 17.06 -3.43
C ASP A 198 8.10 15.93 -2.38
N PHE A 199 8.11 16.28 -1.09
CA PHE A 199 8.09 15.34 0.03
C PHE A 199 6.73 15.17 0.69
N VAL A 200 5.80 16.11 0.45
CA VAL A 200 4.45 16.07 1.01
C VAL A 200 3.72 14.73 0.70
N PRO A 201 3.73 14.20 -0.54
CA PRO A 201 3.12 12.89 -0.83
C PRO A 201 3.76 11.74 -0.05
N TYR A 202 5.08 11.76 0.17
CA TYR A 202 5.75 10.70 0.92
C TYR A 202 5.39 10.74 2.41
N VAL A 203 5.31 11.95 2.98
CA VAL A 203 4.89 12.17 4.37
C VAL A 203 3.50 11.59 4.60
N PHE A 204 2.52 11.93 3.76
CA PHE A 204 1.16 11.41 3.93
C PHE A 204 1.09 9.87 3.80
N GLN A 205 1.89 9.25 2.93
CA GLN A 205 1.97 7.79 2.83
C GLN A 205 2.56 7.15 4.10
N LEU A 206 3.66 7.70 4.63
CA LEU A 206 4.26 7.17 5.85
C LEU A 206 3.34 7.34 7.06
N ILE A 207 2.61 8.46 7.16
CA ILE A 207 1.60 8.65 8.20
C ILE A 207 0.48 7.60 8.06
N SER A 208 0.06 7.29 6.83
CA SER A 208 -0.92 6.23 6.58
C SER A 208 -0.39 4.87 7.07
N VAL A 209 0.85 4.53 6.73
CA VAL A 209 1.51 3.28 7.12
C VAL A 209 1.65 3.14 8.65
N LEU A 210 1.98 4.23 9.34
CA LEU A 210 2.07 4.28 10.81
C LEU A 210 0.68 4.11 11.44
N LEU A 211 -0.32 4.83 10.94
CA LEU A 211 -1.68 4.74 11.45
C LEU A 211 -2.28 3.34 11.25
N GLU A 212 -1.98 2.71 10.11
CA GLU A 212 -2.34 1.31 9.80
C GLU A 212 -1.64 0.28 10.70
N ARG A 213 -0.64 0.66 11.52
CA ARG A 213 -0.06 -0.23 12.55
C ARG A 213 -0.96 -0.37 13.78
N TYR A 214 -1.85 0.58 14.01
CA TYR A 214 -2.80 0.50 15.11
C TYR A 214 -3.88 -0.54 14.80
N PRO A 215 -4.49 -1.18 15.84
CA PRO A 215 -5.68 -1.98 15.62
C PRO A 215 -6.80 -1.14 15.01
N PHE A 216 -7.83 -1.78 14.45
CA PHE A 216 -9.02 -1.05 14.01
C PHE A 216 -9.67 -0.31 15.18
N SER A 217 -10.37 0.78 14.87
CA SER A 217 -11.12 1.54 15.85
C SER A 217 -12.23 0.70 16.49
N GLU A 218 -12.60 1.03 17.72
CA GLU A 218 -13.64 0.28 18.47
C GLU A 218 -14.98 0.33 17.73
N THR A 219 -15.26 1.48 17.13
CA THR A 219 -16.40 1.71 16.23
C THR A 219 -16.45 0.75 15.03
N VAL A 220 -15.31 0.33 14.47
CA VAL A 220 -15.27 -0.67 13.38
C VAL A 220 -15.62 -2.05 13.93
N PHE A 221 -15.15 -2.42 15.12
CA PHE A 221 -15.53 -3.69 15.78
C PHE A 221 -17.03 -3.76 16.06
N ASP A 222 -17.64 -2.65 16.47
CA ASP A 222 -19.08 -2.59 16.71
C ASP A 222 -19.90 -2.62 15.40
N SER A 223 -19.36 -2.02 14.33
CA SER A 223 -20.09 -1.82 13.07
C SER A 223 -19.91 -2.96 12.06
N CYS A 224 -18.80 -3.71 12.12
CA CYS A 224 -18.46 -4.75 11.16
C CYS A 224 -18.38 -6.14 11.85
N LYS A 225 -19.30 -7.03 11.48
CA LYS A 225 -19.41 -8.40 12.05
C LYS A 225 -18.68 -9.47 11.24
N SER A 226 -17.57 -9.11 10.61
CA SER A 226 -16.80 -10.06 9.79
C SER A 226 -16.15 -11.16 10.64
N PRO A 227 -16.04 -12.41 10.13
CA PRO A 227 -15.27 -13.47 10.77
C PRO A 227 -13.83 -13.09 11.09
N GLN A 228 -13.18 -12.27 10.25
CA GLN A 228 -11.80 -11.81 10.48
C GLN A 228 -11.69 -10.89 11.71
N MET A 229 -12.75 -10.12 12.00
CA MET A 229 -12.78 -9.23 13.16
C MET A 229 -12.87 -9.99 14.47
N ALA A 230 -13.38 -11.23 14.48
CA ALA A 230 -13.42 -12.07 15.67
C ALA A 230 -12.02 -12.46 16.18
N THR A 231 -11.03 -12.53 15.28
CA THR A 231 -9.64 -12.88 15.59
C THR A 231 -8.70 -11.66 15.68
N ALA A 232 -9.16 -10.48 15.29
CA ALA A 232 -8.34 -9.28 15.28
C ALA A 232 -8.11 -8.74 16.71
N PRO A 233 -6.92 -8.19 17.01
CA PRO A 233 -6.65 -7.58 18.32
C PRO A 233 -7.53 -6.34 18.51
N ARG A 234 -8.35 -6.36 19.56
CA ARG A 234 -9.24 -5.26 19.93
C ARG A 234 -8.45 -4.10 20.53
N PRO A 235 -8.80 -2.83 20.27
CA PRO A 235 -8.10 -1.69 20.83
C PRO A 235 -8.21 -1.64 22.35
N SER A 236 -7.10 -1.30 23.00
CA SER A 236 -6.98 -0.95 24.41
C SER A 236 -6.63 0.53 24.56
N VAL A 237 -6.67 1.06 25.79
CA VAL A 237 -6.32 2.48 26.04
C VAL A 237 -4.89 2.80 25.59
N SER A 238 -3.95 1.86 25.69
CA SER A 238 -2.56 2.03 25.26
C SER A 238 -2.33 1.82 23.77
N SER A 239 -3.33 1.39 23.00
CA SER A 239 -3.23 1.15 21.56
C SER A 239 -4.05 2.17 20.76
N ARG A 240 -4.14 3.41 21.25
CA ARG A 240 -4.76 4.53 20.52
C ARG A 240 -3.70 5.34 19.77
N PRO A 241 -4.03 5.87 18.58
CA PRO A 241 -3.16 6.78 17.85
C PRO A 241 -2.70 7.96 18.69
N SER A 242 -1.46 8.40 18.49
CA SER A 242 -0.86 9.49 19.28
C SER A 242 -1.54 10.86 19.06
N PRO A 243 -1.45 11.81 20.01
CA PRO A 243 -2.11 13.11 19.92
C PRO A 243 -1.85 13.92 18.63
N PRO A 244 -0.68 13.84 17.96
CA PRO A 244 -0.44 14.58 16.73
C PRO A 244 -1.38 14.22 15.57
N TYR A 245 -1.96 13.00 15.53
CA TYR A 245 -2.98 12.66 14.52
C TYR A 245 -4.23 13.52 14.65
N CYS A 246 -4.67 13.82 15.88
CA CYS A 246 -5.79 14.73 16.17
C CYS A 246 -5.50 16.15 15.67
N ALA A 247 -4.28 16.66 15.90
CA ALA A 247 -3.87 17.98 15.40
C ALA A 247 -3.71 18.03 13.88
N LEU A 248 -3.37 16.92 13.23
CA LEU A 248 -3.16 16.84 11.79
C LEU A 248 -4.47 16.76 11.00
N LEU A 249 -5.46 16.00 11.48
CA LEU A 249 -6.69 15.70 10.74
C LEU A 249 -7.41 16.94 10.18
N PRO A 250 -7.63 18.04 10.94
CA PRO A 250 -8.27 19.24 10.40
C PRO A 250 -7.49 19.87 9.23
N ARG A 251 -6.16 19.77 9.24
CA ARG A 251 -5.28 20.35 8.22
C ARG A 251 -5.31 19.56 6.92
N LEU A 252 -5.48 18.24 6.99
CA LEU A 252 -5.59 17.36 5.81
C LEU A 252 -6.85 17.63 4.98
N LEU A 253 -7.87 18.25 5.58
CA LEU A 253 -9.17 18.54 4.94
C LEU A 253 -9.20 19.92 4.28
N VAL A 254 -8.10 20.68 4.31
CA VAL A 254 -8.01 22.00 3.68
C VAL A 254 -8.03 21.85 2.14
N PRO A 255 -8.92 22.53 1.41
CA PRO A 255 -9.11 22.31 -0.03
C PRO A 255 -7.86 22.44 -0.91
N SER A 256 -6.90 23.30 -0.55
CA SER A 256 -5.68 23.54 -1.32
C SER A 256 -4.78 22.30 -1.42
N LEU A 257 -4.75 21.45 -0.39
CA LEU A 257 -3.99 20.19 -0.42
C LEU A 257 -4.53 19.20 -1.47
N TRP A 258 -5.82 19.32 -1.79
CA TRP A 258 -6.55 18.46 -2.73
C TRP A 258 -6.53 18.97 -4.18
N GLU A 259 -5.96 20.14 -4.43
CA GLU A 259 -5.81 20.68 -5.79
C GLU A 259 -4.60 20.07 -6.51
N GLN A 260 -3.57 19.66 -5.76
CA GLN A 260 -2.42 18.96 -6.30
C GLN A 260 -2.80 17.51 -6.64
N ARG A 261 -2.86 17.19 -7.94
CA ARG A 261 -3.29 15.87 -8.44
C ARG A 261 -2.50 14.70 -7.84
N GLY A 262 -1.20 14.88 -7.59
CA GLY A 262 -0.34 13.85 -6.98
C GLY A 262 -0.68 13.52 -5.53
N ASN A 263 -1.29 14.47 -4.79
CA ASN A 263 -1.66 14.25 -3.39
C ASN A 263 -2.96 13.47 -3.25
N VAL A 264 -3.88 13.56 -4.21
CA VAL A 264 -5.24 13.02 -4.09
C VAL A 264 -5.24 11.53 -3.72
N PRO A 265 -4.53 10.62 -4.43
CA PRO A 265 -4.56 9.21 -4.08
C PRO A 265 -4.02 8.91 -2.69
N VAL A 266 -2.97 9.62 -2.31
CA VAL A 266 -2.31 9.46 -1.02
C VAL A 266 -3.17 9.99 0.13
N LEU A 267 -3.77 11.17 -0.03
CA LEU A 267 -4.66 11.76 0.96
C LEU A 267 -5.93 10.92 1.14
N CYS A 268 -6.51 10.41 0.05
CA CYS A 268 -7.62 9.47 0.12
C CYS A 268 -7.27 8.25 0.94
N ARG A 269 -6.05 7.72 0.79
CA ARG A 269 -5.61 6.58 1.58
C ARG A 269 -5.42 6.95 3.05
N LEU A 270 -4.75 8.06 3.35
CA LEU A 270 -4.59 8.54 4.71
C LEU A 270 -5.94 8.71 5.42
N MET A 271 -6.93 9.27 4.72
CA MET A 271 -8.29 9.39 5.22
C MET A 271 -8.96 8.03 5.49
N GLN A 272 -8.71 7.03 4.65
CA GLN A 272 -9.18 5.67 4.90
C GLN A 272 -8.51 5.09 6.15
N SER A 273 -7.21 5.32 6.36
CA SER A 273 -6.50 4.90 7.57
C SER A 273 -7.08 5.57 8.82
N TYR A 274 -7.38 6.87 8.76
CA TYR A 274 -8.11 7.57 9.85
C TYR A 274 -9.49 6.98 10.10
N ALA A 275 -10.25 6.69 9.04
CA ALA A 275 -11.57 6.10 9.19
C ALA A 275 -11.49 4.71 9.85
N LEU A 276 -10.55 3.86 9.43
CA LEU A 276 -10.48 2.47 9.92
C LEU A 276 -9.79 2.32 11.29
N HIS A 277 -8.85 3.20 11.63
CA HIS A 277 -8.00 3.04 12.82
C HIS A 277 -8.17 4.15 13.87
N ASP A 278 -8.85 5.26 13.55
CA ASP A 278 -9.00 6.41 14.45
C ASP A 278 -10.35 7.15 14.26
N MET A 279 -11.43 6.42 14.01
CA MET A 279 -12.76 7.01 13.80
C MET A 279 -13.23 7.80 15.04
N GLU A 280 -12.84 7.42 16.25
CA GLU A 280 -13.18 8.16 17.46
C GLU A 280 -12.65 9.60 17.40
N ASN A 281 -11.45 9.80 16.89
CA ASN A 281 -10.89 11.13 16.66
C ASN A 281 -11.65 11.88 15.55
N VAL A 282 -12.02 11.21 14.46
CA VAL A 282 -12.85 11.79 13.39
C VAL A 282 -14.20 12.30 13.92
N LEU A 283 -14.84 11.52 14.79
CA LEU A 283 -16.12 11.87 15.41
C LEU A 283 -15.97 13.00 16.43
N THR A 284 -15.02 12.89 17.36
CA THR A 284 -14.79 13.89 18.41
C THR A 284 -14.37 15.25 17.85
N THR A 285 -13.66 15.28 16.73
CA THR A 285 -13.28 16.51 16.02
C THR A 285 -14.33 17.03 15.03
N ASN A 286 -15.49 16.36 14.95
CA ASN A 286 -16.59 16.68 14.02
C ASN A 286 -16.15 16.76 12.56
N LYS A 287 -15.24 15.87 12.13
CA LYS A 287 -14.68 15.87 10.77
C LYS A 287 -15.33 14.89 9.80
N LEU A 288 -16.23 14.03 10.28
CA LEU A 288 -16.97 13.10 9.42
C LEU A 288 -17.66 13.80 8.24
N SER A 289 -18.36 14.91 8.49
CA SER A 289 -19.04 15.70 7.44
C SER A 289 -18.06 16.24 6.39
N ALA A 290 -16.88 16.67 6.83
CA ALA A 290 -15.84 17.18 5.94
C ALA A 290 -15.23 16.05 5.09
N MET A 291 -15.02 14.86 5.67
CA MET A 291 -14.55 13.69 4.92
C MET A 291 -15.57 13.24 3.85
N LEU A 292 -16.87 13.30 4.17
CA LEU A 292 -17.94 13.06 3.21
C LEU A 292 -17.99 14.13 2.11
N GLY A 293 -17.70 15.39 2.44
CA GLY A 293 -17.57 16.47 1.45
C GLY A 293 -16.41 16.24 0.48
N VAL A 294 -15.27 15.70 0.96
CA VAL A 294 -14.16 15.28 0.10
C VAL A 294 -14.61 14.16 -0.85
N TYR A 295 -15.29 13.13 -0.34
CA TYR A 295 -15.89 12.10 -1.20
C TYR A 295 -16.80 12.70 -2.28
N GLN A 296 -17.71 13.63 -1.93
CA GLN A 296 -18.61 14.28 -2.88
C GLN A 296 -17.87 15.03 -3.99
N ARG A 297 -16.74 15.66 -3.65
CA ARG A 297 -15.87 16.31 -4.65
C ARG A 297 -15.22 15.29 -5.58
N LEU A 298 -14.70 14.20 -5.03
CA LEU A 298 -13.94 13.21 -5.78
C LEU A 298 -14.81 12.35 -6.70
N VAL A 299 -16.01 11.96 -6.26
CA VAL A 299 -16.94 11.16 -7.07
C VAL A 299 -17.43 11.91 -8.31
N GLY A 300 -17.44 13.24 -8.27
CA GLY A 300 -17.70 14.09 -9.44
C GLY A 300 -16.56 14.08 -10.47
N SER A 301 -15.40 13.52 -10.15
CA SER A 301 -14.21 13.49 -11.01
C SER A 301 -13.97 12.09 -11.57
N THR A 302 -13.95 11.96 -12.90
CA THR A 302 -13.71 10.68 -13.59
C THR A 302 -12.30 10.14 -13.43
N SER A 303 -11.34 10.93 -12.92
CA SER A 303 -9.97 10.51 -12.65
C SER A 303 -9.74 10.02 -11.23
N HIS A 304 -10.71 10.24 -10.33
CA HIS A 304 -10.55 10.01 -8.89
C HIS A 304 -11.73 9.25 -8.27
N ASP A 305 -12.59 8.67 -9.10
CA ASP A 305 -13.78 7.94 -8.69
C ASP A 305 -13.41 6.66 -7.91
N VAL A 306 -12.40 5.92 -8.34
CA VAL A 306 -11.86 4.75 -7.62
C VAL A 306 -11.48 5.13 -6.18
N GLN A 307 -10.75 6.23 -6.00
CA GLN A 307 -10.34 6.70 -4.68
C GLN A 307 -11.52 7.24 -3.87
N ALA A 308 -12.51 7.87 -4.52
CA ALA A 308 -13.74 8.30 -3.88
C ALA A 308 -14.50 7.10 -3.30
N PHE A 309 -14.66 6.03 -4.07
CA PHE A 309 -15.35 4.82 -3.64
C PHE A 309 -14.61 4.07 -2.54
N ALA A 310 -13.27 4.01 -2.61
CA ALA A 310 -12.45 3.43 -1.55
C ALA A 310 -12.64 4.19 -0.22
N LEU A 311 -12.57 5.52 -0.26
CA LEU A 311 -12.82 6.39 0.89
C LEU A 311 -14.22 6.20 1.48
N LEU A 312 -15.24 6.17 0.61
CA LEU A 312 -16.63 5.96 1.05
C LEU A 312 -16.78 4.59 1.72
N GLY A 313 -16.20 3.54 1.12
CA GLY A 313 -16.20 2.19 1.68
C GLY A 313 -15.65 2.16 3.10
N ALA A 314 -14.47 2.75 3.32
CA ALA A 314 -13.87 2.85 4.64
C ALA A 314 -14.76 3.62 5.64
N LEU A 315 -15.33 4.77 5.23
CA LEU A 315 -16.19 5.59 6.09
C LEU A 315 -17.45 4.85 6.56
N ILE A 316 -18.06 4.03 5.71
CA ILE A 316 -19.29 3.34 6.13
C ILE A 316 -19.01 2.07 6.92
N VAL A 317 -17.88 1.41 6.69
CA VAL A 317 -17.44 0.31 7.56
C VAL A 317 -17.15 0.81 8.97
N SER A 318 -16.63 2.03 9.10
CA SER A 318 -16.12 2.55 10.37
C SER A 318 -17.07 3.47 11.14
N ALA A 319 -17.89 4.28 10.47
CA ALA A 319 -18.73 5.25 11.16
C ALA A 319 -20.02 4.62 11.71
N PRO A 320 -20.48 5.02 12.92
CA PRO A 320 -21.76 4.58 13.47
C PRO A 320 -22.93 4.93 12.55
N LYS A 321 -23.89 4.01 12.40
CA LYS A 321 -25.05 4.19 11.50
C LYS A 321 -25.81 5.50 11.73
N GLN A 322 -26.02 5.87 13.00
CA GLN A 322 -26.71 7.09 13.42
C GLN A 322 -26.01 8.38 12.94
N ALA A 323 -24.68 8.38 12.90
CA ALA A 323 -23.89 9.53 12.46
C ALA A 323 -23.95 9.72 10.93
N LEU A 324 -24.12 8.63 10.18
CA LEU A 324 -24.23 8.65 8.72
C LEU A 324 -25.64 8.97 8.21
N GLU A 325 -26.67 8.58 8.95
CA GLU A 325 -28.09 8.72 8.56
C GLU A 325 -28.49 10.09 7.98
N PRO A 326 -28.16 11.25 8.60
CA PRO A 326 -28.53 12.55 8.04
C PRO A 326 -27.87 12.84 6.68
N PHE A 327 -26.63 12.35 6.48
CA PHE A 327 -25.92 12.50 5.20
C PHE A 327 -26.47 11.56 4.14
N LEU A 328 -26.90 10.36 4.52
CA LEU A 328 -27.59 9.40 3.64
C LEU A 328 -28.98 9.92 3.20
N GLN A 329 -29.62 10.76 4.01
CA GLN A 329 -30.87 11.42 3.68
C GLN A 329 -30.68 12.64 2.76
N GLN A 330 -29.70 13.51 3.02
CA GLN A 330 -29.38 14.67 2.17
C GLN A 330 -28.84 14.29 0.78
N THR A 331 -28.19 13.13 0.66
CA THR A 331 -27.70 12.58 -0.62
C THR A 331 -28.79 11.98 -1.50
N ALA A 332 -30.09 12.26 -1.26
CA ALA A 332 -31.19 11.76 -2.08
C ALA A 332 -31.13 12.15 -3.57
N THR A 333 -30.46 13.25 -3.91
CA THR A 333 -30.17 13.68 -5.29
C THR A 333 -28.86 13.12 -5.84
N LEU A 334 -27.95 12.63 -4.97
CA LEU A 334 -26.74 11.86 -5.32
C LEU A 334 -26.99 10.33 -5.34
N ARG A 335 -28.19 9.88 -4.95
CA ARG A 335 -28.62 8.47 -4.89
C ARG A 335 -28.58 7.74 -6.23
N THR A 336 -28.57 8.45 -7.35
CA THR A 336 -28.45 7.88 -8.70
C THR A 336 -27.01 7.45 -9.04
N GLN A 337 -25.99 7.90 -8.29
CA GLN A 337 -24.60 7.41 -8.41
C GLN A 337 -24.13 6.61 -7.19
N TRP A 338 -24.73 6.83 -6.02
CA TRP A 338 -24.39 6.20 -4.73
C TRP A 338 -24.51 4.66 -4.69
N ARG A 339 -25.02 4.08 -5.76
CA ARG A 339 -25.58 2.74 -5.75
C ARG A 339 -24.75 1.76 -6.58
N GLN A 340 -23.75 2.27 -7.29
CA GLN A 340 -23.08 1.51 -8.32
C GLN A 340 -21.94 0.59 -7.88
N THR A 341 -21.35 0.58 -6.67
CA THR A 341 -20.30 -0.46 -6.49
C THR A 341 -19.98 -1.01 -5.11
N SER A 342 -19.93 -0.25 -4.02
CA SER A 342 -19.10 -0.76 -2.89
C SER A 342 -19.86 -1.01 -1.57
N LEU A 343 -20.99 -0.32 -1.37
CA LEU A 343 -21.62 -0.25 -0.06
C LEU A 343 -22.97 -0.93 0.07
N GLY A 344 -23.66 -1.08 -1.06
CA GLY A 344 -24.73 -2.06 -1.17
C GLY A 344 -24.18 -3.45 -0.86
N LEU A 345 -23.03 -3.84 -1.42
CA LEU A 345 -22.40 -5.14 -1.16
C LEU A 345 -22.16 -5.42 0.33
N ILE A 346 -21.51 -4.51 1.06
CA ILE A 346 -21.15 -4.74 2.48
C ILE A 346 -22.39 -4.83 3.40
N ARG A 347 -23.38 -3.95 3.23
CA ARG A 347 -24.61 -4.00 4.05
C ARG A 347 -25.56 -5.13 3.64
N LEU A 348 -25.67 -5.38 2.34
CA LEU A 348 -26.50 -6.47 1.79
C LEU A 348 -25.94 -7.84 2.16
N VAL A 349 -24.62 -7.96 2.31
CA VAL A 349 -23.95 -9.18 2.76
C VAL A 349 -24.09 -9.41 4.26
N GLY A 350 -23.84 -8.38 5.08
CA GLY A 350 -23.72 -8.55 6.53
C GLY A 350 -25.05 -8.54 7.29
N GLU A 351 -26.10 -7.94 6.72
CA GLU A 351 -27.36 -7.67 7.43
C GLU A 351 -28.59 -7.96 6.58
N ALA A 352 -28.46 -8.77 5.53
CA ALA A 352 -29.52 -9.10 4.58
C ALA A 352 -30.83 -9.51 5.27
N ASP A 353 -30.74 -10.38 6.28
CA ASP A 353 -31.89 -10.88 7.05
C ASP A 353 -32.57 -9.77 7.87
N ALA A 354 -31.80 -8.80 8.37
CA ALA A 354 -32.32 -7.67 9.14
C ALA A 354 -32.95 -6.56 8.27
N ILE A 355 -32.67 -6.57 6.96
CA ILE A 355 -33.19 -5.60 5.99
C ILE A 355 -34.46 -6.13 5.29
N VAL A 356 -34.60 -7.45 5.17
CA VAL A 356 -35.68 -8.13 4.45
C VAL A 356 -36.83 -8.57 5.36
N ALA A 357 -36.63 -8.60 6.69
CA ALA A 357 -37.69 -8.94 7.62
C ALA A 357 -38.97 -8.09 7.39
N PRO A 358 -40.19 -8.65 7.55
CA PRO A 358 -41.44 -7.94 7.29
C PRO A 358 -41.63 -6.62 8.07
N ASP A 359 -40.86 -6.43 9.15
CA ASP A 359 -40.82 -5.29 10.06
C ASP A 359 -39.53 -4.45 9.93
N ALA A 360 -38.68 -4.74 8.95
CA ALA A 360 -37.43 -4.03 8.73
C ALA A 360 -37.66 -2.61 8.19
N LEU A 361 -36.91 -1.65 8.74
CA LEU A 361 -36.93 -0.22 8.38
C LEU A 361 -36.75 0.09 6.87
N TYR A 362 -36.24 -0.87 6.08
CA TYR A 362 -35.85 -0.66 4.67
C TYR A 362 -36.43 -1.70 3.70
N HIS A 363 -37.44 -2.48 4.11
CA HIS A 363 -38.06 -3.55 3.31
C HIS A 363 -38.42 -3.11 1.86
N ASP A 364 -39.04 -1.94 1.71
CA ASP A 364 -39.51 -1.45 0.41
C ASP A 364 -38.40 -0.83 -0.48
N SER A 365 -37.23 -0.58 0.09
CA SER A 365 -36.09 0.02 -0.62
C SER A 365 -35.10 -1.02 -1.15
N TRP A 366 -35.32 -2.30 -0.82
CA TRP A 366 -34.39 -3.40 -1.08
C TRP A 366 -34.25 -3.76 -2.56
N ALA A 367 -35.34 -4.05 -3.27
CA ALA A 367 -35.25 -4.50 -4.66
C ALA A 367 -34.67 -3.42 -5.60
N PRO A 368 -35.03 -2.13 -5.43
CA PRO A 368 -34.32 -1.06 -6.11
C PRO A 368 -32.81 -1.04 -5.75
N LEU A 369 -32.43 -1.37 -4.51
CA LEU A 369 -31.03 -1.34 -4.03
C LEU A 369 -30.20 -2.40 -4.75
N VAL A 370 -30.71 -3.61 -4.82
CA VAL A 370 -30.09 -4.71 -5.56
C VAL A 370 -29.89 -4.34 -7.02
N GLY A 371 -30.90 -3.74 -7.66
CA GLY A 371 -30.79 -3.39 -9.08
C GLY A 371 -29.67 -2.44 -9.40
N GLN A 372 -29.40 -1.52 -8.51
CA GLN A 372 -28.38 -0.53 -8.80
C GLN A 372 -26.98 -0.96 -8.37
N VAL A 373 -26.88 -1.87 -7.40
CA VAL A 373 -25.64 -2.61 -7.13
C VAL A 373 -25.26 -3.42 -8.36
N VAL A 374 -26.19 -4.17 -8.95
CA VAL A 374 -25.93 -4.97 -10.16
C VAL A 374 -25.59 -4.06 -11.35
N ALA A 375 -26.37 -2.99 -11.56
CA ALA A 375 -26.13 -2.02 -12.64
C ALA A 375 -24.71 -1.46 -12.56
N GLY A 376 -24.27 -1.10 -11.36
CA GLY A 376 -22.97 -0.50 -11.23
C GLY A 376 -21.78 -1.45 -11.22
N ILE A 377 -21.96 -2.70 -10.76
CA ILE A 377 -20.95 -3.74 -10.96
C ILE A 377 -20.80 -4.02 -12.46
N SER A 378 -21.88 -3.93 -13.25
CA SER A 378 -21.83 -4.13 -14.69
C SER A 378 -21.18 -2.97 -15.46
N THR A 379 -21.25 -1.75 -14.95
CA THR A 379 -20.65 -0.55 -15.57
C THR A 379 -19.25 -0.23 -15.06
N GLY A 380 -18.85 -0.77 -13.90
CA GLY A 380 -17.60 -0.45 -13.22
C GLY A 380 -17.56 0.99 -12.68
N PRO A 381 -16.51 1.36 -11.91
CA PRO A 381 -16.26 2.76 -11.58
C PRO A 381 -15.94 3.52 -12.88
N GLY A 382 -16.92 4.30 -13.35
CA GLY A 382 -16.67 5.34 -14.35
C GLY A 382 -17.08 5.08 -15.81
N ARG A 383 -17.88 4.06 -16.17
CA ARG A 383 -18.24 3.84 -17.60
C ARG A 383 -19.71 3.54 -17.91
N ASN A 384 -20.32 4.45 -18.66
CA ASN A 384 -21.44 4.15 -19.60
C ASN A 384 -20.99 3.34 -20.83
N SER A 385 -19.75 2.84 -20.89
CA SER A 385 -19.23 2.04 -21.99
C SER A 385 -18.93 0.63 -21.48
N GLY A 386 -19.76 -0.35 -21.84
CA GLY A 386 -19.68 -1.76 -21.41
C GLY A 386 -18.42 -2.52 -21.85
N ASP A 387 -17.24 -2.03 -21.46
CA ASP A 387 -15.94 -2.60 -21.76
C ASP A 387 -15.46 -3.45 -20.57
N VAL A 388 -15.93 -4.70 -20.57
CA VAL A 388 -15.74 -5.70 -19.50
C VAL A 388 -14.26 -5.93 -19.17
N ALA A 389 -13.35 -5.74 -20.13
CA ALA A 389 -11.91 -5.93 -19.95
C ALA A 389 -11.27 -4.90 -18.99
N ALA A 390 -11.77 -3.66 -18.99
CA ALA A 390 -11.29 -2.62 -18.07
C ALA A 390 -11.73 -2.88 -16.62
N ILE A 391 -12.93 -3.46 -16.45
CA ILE A 391 -13.47 -3.87 -15.15
C ILE A 391 -12.65 -5.04 -14.57
N GLU A 392 -12.30 -6.02 -15.41
CA GLU A 392 -11.43 -7.13 -14.98
C GLU A 392 -10.00 -6.70 -14.64
N ALA A 393 -9.47 -5.65 -15.27
CA ALA A 393 -8.17 -5.07 -14.93
C ALA A 393 -8.22 -4.31 -13.58
N ALA A 394 -9.29 -3.56 -13.32
CA ALA A 394 -9.47 -2.85 -12.04
C ALA A 394 -9.70 -3.82 -10.87
N ILE A 395 -10.44 -4.92 -11.08
CA ILE A 395 -10.62 -5.98 -10.07
C ILE A 395 -9.28 -6.66 -9.77
N ARG A 396 -8.44 -6.94 -10.79
CA ARG A 396 -7.08 -7.46 -10.59
C ARG A 396 -6.19 -6.51 -9.79
N ALA A 397 -6.26 -5.20 -10.07
CA ALA A 397 -5.47 -4.17 -9.38
C ALA A 397 -5.82 -4.01 -7.88
N VAL A 398 -7.01 -4.45 -7.45
CA VAL A 398 -7.43 -4.41 -6.03
C VAL A 398 -6.98 -5.66 -5.27
N GLY A 399 -6.65 -6.76 -5.97
CA GLY A 399 -6.35 -8.06 -5.36
C GLY A 399 -4.90 -8.55 -5.50
N GLU A 400 -4.13 -8.02 -6.43
CA GLU A 400 -2.73 -8.40 -6.60
C GLU A 400 -1.81 -7.44 -5.82
N PRO A 401 -0.82 -7.94 -5.04
CA PRO A 401 0.34 -7.11 -4.77
C PRO A 401 0.93 -6.72 -6.13
N ASP A 402 1.28 -5.46 -6.34
CA ASP A 402 1.99 -5.02 -7.55
C ASP A 402 3.32 -5.81 -7.61
N ILE A 403 3.29 -6.93 -8.32
CA ILE A 403 4.48 -7.69 -8.68
C ILE A 403 5.08 -6.92 -9.84
N VAL A 404 6.25 -6.34 -9.56
CA VAL A 404 7.16 -5.71 -10.50
C VAL A 404 7.09 -6.42 -11.86
N ARG A 405 6.46 -5.80 -12.85
CA ARG A 405 6.39 -6.32 -14.21
C ARG A 405 7.77 -6.28 -14.85
N ASP A 406 8.42 -7.43 -14.92
CA ASP A 406 8.78 -8.17 -16.14
C ASP A 406 9.20 -7.35 -17.39
N GLU A 407 10.00 -6.29 -17.24
CA GLU A 407 10.75 -5.66 -18.34
C GLU A 407 12.19 -5.32 -17.94
N GLU A 408 13.00 -6.33 -17.61
CA GLU A 408 14.48 -6.20 -17.63
C GLU A 408 15.07 -7.07 -18.76
N ARG A 409 14.67 -6.80 -20.01
CA ARG A 409 15.51 -7.13 -21.17
C ARG A 409 16.30 -5.90 -21.57
N PHE A 410 17.59 -5.93 -21.25
CA PHE A 410 18.65 -5.07 -21.79
C PHE A 410 18.23 -3.62 -22.05
N GLN A 411 18.32 -2.80 -21.01
CA GLN A 411 18.65 -1.39 -21.21
C GLN A 411 19.97 -1.09 -20.52
N GLU A 412 20.82 -0.41 -21.28
CA GLU A 412 22.06 0.18 -20.81
C GLU A 412 21.79 1.08 -19.60
N VAL A 413 22.81 1.21 -18.76
CA VAL A 413 22.83 1.78 -17.41
C VAL A 413 22.42 3.27 -17.31
N ASP A 414 21.87 3.89 -18.36
CA ASP A 414 21.65 5.34 -18.42
C ASP A 414 20.31 5.83 -18.99
N THR A 415 19.25 5.01 -19.09
CA THR A 415 17.94 5.50 -19.57
C THR A 415 16.92 5.78 -18.46
N ASP A 416 16.86 7.06 -18.09
CA ASP A 416 15.65 7.86 -17.86
C ASP A 416 14.42 7.18 -17.23
N MET A 417 14.46 7.03 -15.90
CA MET A 417 13.25 7.02 -15.05
C MET A 417 12.75 8.45 -14.74
N SER A 418 12.97 9.41 -15.65
CA SER A 418 12.71 10.84 -15.44
C SER A 418 11.29 11.26 -15.84
N SER A 419 10.47 10.38 -16.45
CA SER A 419 9.16 10.76 -16.98
C SER A 419 7.94 10.26 -16.21
N GLN A 420 8.09 9.38 -15.21
CA GLN A 420 6.99 8.95 -14.33
C GLN A 420 7.51 8.56 -12.93
N THR A 421 8.13 9.47 -12.19
CA THR A 421 8.28 9.27 -10.74
C THR A 421 6.90 9.41 -10.09
N SER A 422 6.12 8.34 -10.05
CA SER A 422 5.03 8.24 -9.09
C SER A 422 5.67 8.40 -7.71
N CYS A 423 5.33 9.45 -6.96
CA CYS A 423 5.77 9.59 -5.56
C CYS A 423 5.19 8.49 -4.64
N GLN A 424 4.67 7.40 -5.20
CA GLN A 424 4.02 6.29 -4.54
C GLN A 424 5.07 5.33 -3.97
N LEU A 425 4.90 4.97 -2.70
CA LEU A 425 5.71 3.98 -2.00
C LEU A 425 5.10 2.61 -2.23
N THR A 426 5.81 1.78 -2.98
CA THR A 426 5.51 0.37 -3.26
C THR A 426 5.26 -0.38 -1.97
N TYR A 427 6.16 -0.25 -0.99
CA TYR A 427 6.03 -0.90 0.31
C TYR A 427 5.11 -0.15 1.27
N GLY A 428 4.73 1.07 0.89
CA GLY A 428 3.70 1.83 1.58
C GLY A 428 2.32 1.26 1.34
N ILE A 429 2.06 0.58 0.22
CA ILE A 429 0.74 0.00 -0.14
C ILE A 429 0.42 -1.21 0.73
N GLN A 430 -0.62 -1.08 1.54
CA GLN A 430 -1.29 -2.20 2.18
C GLN A 430 -2.60 -2.44 1.45
N PRO A 431 -2.87 -3.66 0.98
CA PRO A 431 -4.20 -4.00 0.53
C PRO A 431 -5.15 -3.80 1.72
N HIS A 432 -6.24 -3.06 1.51
CA HIS A 432 -7.25 -2.93 2.56
C HIS A 432 -7.71 -4.35 2.95
N PRO A 433 -7.83 -4.64 4.25
CA PRO A 433 -8.22 -5.95 4.72
C PRO A 433 -9.52 -6.34 4.03
N GLN A 434 -9.47 -7.45 3.28
CA GLN A 434 -10.66 -8.02 2.67
C GLN A 434 -11.54 -8.55 3.78
N LEU A 435 -12.45 -7.71 4.27
CA LEU A 435 -13.36 -8.02 5.37
C LEU A 435 -14.20 -9.29 5.10
N TRP A 436 -14.25 -9.81 3.86
CA TRP A 436 -14.85 -11.10 3.51
C TRP A 436 -13.90 -11.91 2.60
N PRO A 437 -12.91 -12.62 3.15
CA PRO A 437 -11.85 -13.30 2.37
C PRO A 437 -12.36 -14.53 1.61
N ASP A 438 -13.46 -15.14 2.05
CA ASP A 438 -14.06 -16.33 1.42
C ASP A 438 -14.66 -16.03 0.03
N TYR A 439 -14.70 -14.75 -0.35
CA TYR A 439 -15.35 -14.28 -1.55
C TYR A 439 -14.46 -13.28 -2.30
N SER A 440 -13.59 -13.80 -3.17
CA SER A 440 -12.70 -13.02 -4.03
C SER A 440 -13.44 -12.23 -5.13
N ASP A 441 -14.65 -12.66 -5.51
CA ASP A 441 -15.48 -11.98 -6.50
C ASP A 441 -16.76 -11.43 -5.86
N PRO A 442 -16.93 -10.08 -5.78
CA PRO A 442 -18.12 -9.47 -5.22
C PRO A 442 -19.41 -9.83 -5.98
N ARG A 443 -19.33 -10.18 -7.27
CA ARG A 443 -20.50 -10.63 -8.08
C ARG A 443 -21.02 -11.97 -7.62
N ILE A 444 -20.11 -12.92 -7.43
CA ILE A 444 -20.44 -14.29 -6.98
C ILE A 444 -20.99 -14.25 -5.57
N PHE A 445 -20.42 -13.39 -4.73
CA PHE A 445 -20.89 -13.23 -3.37
C PHE A 445 -22.30 -12.65 -3.29
N LEU A 446 -22.55 -11.57 -4.05
CA LEU A 446 -23.88 -10.98 -4.20
C LEU A 446 -24.91 -12.04 -4.61
N ALA A 447 -24.59 -12.85 -5.61
CA ALA A 447 -25.47 -13.91 -6.08
C ALA A 447 -25.77 -14.97 -5.00
N LYS A 448 -24.77 -15.41 -4.25
CA LYS A 448 -24.93 -16.36 -3.14
C LYS A 448 -25.75 -15.79 -1.99
N THR A 449 -25.50 -14.54 -1.61
CA THR A 449 -26.27 -13.84 -0.58
C THR A 449 -27.73 -13.67 -1.00
N LEU A 450 -27.99 -13.24 -2.25
CA LEU A 450 -29.35 -13.10 -2.75
C LEU A 450 -30.09 -14.44 -2.76
N SER A 451 -29.44 -15.53 -3.18
CA SER A 451 -30.02 -16.87 -3.15
C SER A 451 -30.36 -17.34 -1.72
N HIS A 452 -29.44 -17.14 -0.77
CA HIS A 452 -29.70 -17.42 0.66
C HIS A 452 -30.95 -16.68 1.15
N VAL A 453 -31.00 -15.38 0.90
CA VAL A 453 -32.07 -14.51 1.42
C VAL A 453 -33.41 -14.79 0.74
N THR A 454 -33.44 -15.11 -0.55
CA THR A 454 -34.66 -15.62 -1.22
C THR A 454 -35.12 -16.96 -0.68
N GLY A 455 -34.19 -17.82 -0.24
CA GLY A 455 -34.53 -19.08 0.42
C GLY A 455 -35.17 -18.89 1.79
N VAL A 456 -34.74 -17.87 2.54
CA VAL A 456 -35.30 -17.52 3.86
C VAL A 456 -36.65 -16.80 3.73
N TYR A 457 -36.83 -15.95 2.72
CA TYR A 457 -38.06 -15.18 2.48
C TYR A 457 -38.62 -15.37 1.05
N PRO A 458 -39.18 -16.56 0.74
CA PRO A 458 -39.67 -16.90 -0.60
C PRO A 458 -40.86 -16.03 -1.02
N ASN A 459 -40.98 -15.74 -2.33
CA ASN A 459 -42.03 -14.96 -2.99
C ASN A 459 -42.09 -13.45 -2.72
N VAL A 460 -41.44 -12.91 -1.69
CA VAL A 460 -41.43 -11.44 -1.47
C VAL A 460 -40.33 -10.81 -2.34
N LEU A 461 -39.15 -11.41 -2.33
CA LEU A 461 -37.96 -10.91 -3.00
C LEU A 461 -37.93 -11.18 -4.50
N SER A 462 -38.22 -12.42 -4.91
CA SER A 462 -38.24 -12.80 -6.33
C SER A 462 -39.25 -11.96 -7.11
N THR A 463 -40.41 -11.69 -6.53
CA THR A 463 -41.45 -10.83 -7.13
C THR A 463 -41.04 -9.37 -7.16
N ALA A 464 -40.42 -8.84 -6.10
CA ALA A 464 -39.93 -7.46 -6.06
C ALA A 464 -38.78 -7.23 -7.05
N LEU A 465 -37.82 -8.17 -7.15
CA LEU A 465 -36.71 -8.11 -8.09
C LEU A 465 -37.20 -8.16 -9.54
N ASN A 466 -38.12 -9.08 -9.87
CA ASN A 466 -38.68 -9.20 -11.22
C ASN A 466 -39.51 -7.98 -11.65
N THR A 467 -40.05 -7.20 -10.71
CA THR A 467 -40.91 -6.04 -11.00
C THR A 467 -40.19 -4.70 -11.00
N THR A 468 -39.07 -4.56 -10.29
CA THR A 468 -38.35 -3.28 -10.14
C THR A 468 -37.01 -3.20 -10.87
N LEU A 469 -36.45 -4.32 -11.32
CA LEU A 469 -35.16 -4.33 -12.03
C LEU A 469 -35.33 -3.92 -13.50
N ASP A 470 -34.42 -3.08 -13.98
CA ASP A 470 -34.27 -2.83 -15.42
C ASP A 470 -33.87 -4.13 -16.14
N SER A 471 -34.35 -4.30 -17.37
CA SER A 471 -34.06 -5.46 -18.22
C SER A 471 -32.56 -5.79 -18.37
N GLN A 472 -31.69 -4.79 -18.52
CA GLN A 472 -30.25 -5.02 -18.68
C GLN A 472 -29.58 -5.48 -17.37
N VAL A 473 -30.08 -4.95 -16.26
CA VAL A 473 -29.63 -5.27 -14.91
C VAL A 473 -30.07 -6.68 -14.53
N ALA A 474 -31.31 -7.06 -14.87
CA ALA A 474 -31.82 -8.41 -14.65
C ALA A 474 -30.98 -9.46 -15.38
N VAL A 475 -30.53 -9.18 -16.61
CA VAL A 475 -29.63 -10.07 -17.38
C VAL A 475 -28.27 -10.22 -16.70
N CYS A 476 -27.68 -9.12 -16.22
CA CYS A 476 -26.40 -9.19 -15.48
C CYS A 476 -26.53 -9.96 -14.17
N LEU A 477 -27.62 -9.76 -13.42
CA LEU A 477 -27.88 -10.50 -12.19
C LEU A 477 -28.03 -12.01 -12.49
N GLN A 478 -28.72 -12.36 -13.57
CA GLN A 478 -28.87 -13.75 -14.00
C GLN A 478 -27.53 -14.37 -14.39
N ASP A 479 -26.65 -13.63 -15.06
CA ASP A 479 -25.28 -14.08 -15.35
C ASP A 479 -24.48 -14.33 -14.05
N TYR A 480 -24.58 -13.45 -13.05
CA TYR A 480 -23.92 -13.65 -11.75
C TYR A 480 -24.45 -14.90 -11.02
N LEU A 481 -25.77 -15.10 -11.02
CA LEU A 481 -26.43 -16.28 -10.47
C LEU A 481 -25.97 -17.56 -11.15
N ASN A 482 -25.96 -17.58 -12.49
CA ASN A 482 -25.51 -18.72 -13.28
C ASN A 482 -24.03 -19.05 -13.03
N ARG A 483 -23.15 -18.03 -13.00
CA ARG A 483 -21.72 -18.21 -12.67
C ARG A 483 -21.49 -18.73 -11.26
N SER A 484 -22.37 -18.40 -10.33
CA SER A 484 -22.32 -18.88 -8.94
C SER A 484 -22.99 -20.23 -8.71
N GLY A 485 -23.68 -20.79 -9.72
CA GLY A 485 -24.46 -22.02 -9.60
C GLY A 485 -25.72 -21.90 -8.73
N MET A 486 -26.21 -20.67 -8.50
CA MET A 486 -27.32 -20.39 -7.60
C MET A 486 -28.58 -19.98 -8.39
N THR A 487 -29.76 -20.29 -7.84
CA THR A 487 -31.05 -19.82 -8.36
C THR A 487 -31.80 -19.03 -7.29
N LEU A 488 -32.51 -17.98 -7.70
CA LEU A 488 -33.47 -17.28 -6.84
C LEU A 488 -34.79 -18.07 -6.88
N HIS A 489 -35.34 -18.39 -5.71
CA HIS A 489 -36.59 -19.16 -5.58
C HIS A 489 -37.84 -18.28 -5.40
#